data_AF-A0A1Z9J7J4-F1
#
_entry.id   AF-A0A1Z9J7J4-F1
#
_cell.length_a   1.000
_cell.length_b   1.000
_cell.length_c   1.000
_cell.angle_alpha   90.00
_cell.angle_beta   90.00
_cell.angle_gamma   90.00
#
_symmetry.space_group_name_H-M   'P 1'
#
loop_
_entity.id
_entity.type
_entity.pdbx_description
1 polymer ?
#
loop_
_entity_poly.entity_id
_entity_poly.type
_entity_poly.pdbx_seq_one_letter_code
_entity_poly.pdbx_strand_id
1 'polypeptide(L)'
;MVQDISAGSSEDTTGELADKSASMINSIRPPTVLQVLPELVTGGVERGTVDIAGAIVDGGGRAIVASAGGPMTHELARLGAEHVTLPANSKNPFVIQKNIHRLADLAIAENVDIIHGRSRASAW
;
A
#
# COMPACT_ATOMS: atom_id res chain seq x y z
N MET A 1 -0.21 -10.31 64.43
CA MET A 1 -0.40 -9.34 63.33
C MET A 1 0.55 -9.72 62.21
N VAL A 2 0.18 -10.74 61.44
CA VAL A 2 0.84 -11.11 60.19
C VAL A 2 -0.21 -10.84 59.11
N GLN A 3 0.10 -9.95 58.17
CA GLN A 3 -0.79 -9.67 57.04
C GLN A 3 -0.47 -10.71 55.97
N ASP A 4 -1.44 -11.56 55.66
CA ASP A 4 -1.41 -12.46 54.51
C ASP A 4 -1.40 -11.61 53.23
N ILE A 5 -0.29 -11.68 52.51
CA ILE A 5 -0.14 -11.08 51.19
C ILE A 5 -0.77 -12.08 50.21
N SER A 6 -2.04 -11.85 49.86
CA SER A 6 -2.74 -12.62 48.84
C SER A 6 -2.00 -12.48 47.50
N ALA A 7 -1.43 -13.60 47.04
CA ALA A 7 -0.84 -13.73 45.71
C ALA A 7 -1.97 -13.62 44.66
N GLY A 8 -2.09 -12.43 44.07
CA GLY A 8 -2.94 -12.21 42.91
C GLY A 8 -2.40 -12.96 41.69
N SER A 9 -3.06 -14.08 41.36
CA SER A 9 -3.43 -14.49 40.00
C SER A 9 -2.48 -14.08 38.87
N SER A 10 -1.40 -14.85 38.68
CA SER A 10 -0.49 -14.75 37.54
C SER A 10 -0.99 -15.47 36.27
N GLU A 11 -2.13 -16.17 36.35
CA GLU A 11 -2.65 -17.01 35.25
C GLU A 11 -3.56 -16.23 34.28
N ASP A 12 -4.16 -15.12 34.72
CA ASP A 12 -5.15 -14.34 33.97
C ASP A 12 -4.51 -13.51 32.82
N THR A 13 -3.29 -13.01 33.04
CA THR A 13 -2.58 -12.14 32.07
C THR A 13 -2.13 -12.88 30.81
N THR A 14 -1.84 -14.19 30.91
CA THR A 14 -1.31 -14.98 29.78
C THR A 14 -2.41 -15.31 28.76
N GLY A 15 -3.63 -15.59 29.23
CA GLY A 15 -4.78 -15.84 28.36
C GLY A 15 -5.20 -14.61 27.57
N GLU A 16 -5.20 -13.44 28.21
CA GLU A 16 -5.60 -12.19 27.53
C GLU A 16 -4.59 -11.73 26.47
N LEU A 17 -3.28 -11.95 26.69
CA LEU A 17 -2.24 -11.67 25.70
C LEU A 17 -2.32 -12.60 24.48
N ALA A 18 -2.66 -13.87 24.70
CA ALA A 18 -2.84 -14.86 23.63
C ALA A 18 -4.08 -14.52 22.77
N ASP A 19 -5.20 -14.18 23.40
CA ASP A 19 -6.43 -13.79 22.70
C ASP A 19 -6.29 -12.47 21.94
N LYS A 20 -5.59 -11.48 22.50
CA LYS A 20 -5.26 -10.24 21.77
C LYS A 20 -4.35 -10.49 20.58
N SER A 21 -3.38 -11.39 20.71
CA SER A 21 -2.48 -11.76 19.61
C SER A 21 -3.25 -12.50 18.50
N ALA A 22 -4.11 -13.45 18.88
CA ALA A 22 -4.99 -14.18 17.97
C ALA A 22 -6.01 -13.27 17.26
N SER A 23 -6.55 -12.29 17.99
CA SER A 23 -7.43 -11.26 17.43
C SER A 23 -6.70 -10.29 16.50
N MET A 24 -5.47 -9.89 16.84
CA MET A 24 -4.63 -9.07 15.97
C MET A 24 -4.31 -9.79 14.67
N ILE A 25 -3.82 -11.04 14.71
CA ILE A 25 -3.48 -11.81 13.49
C ILE A 25 -4.71 -12.03 12.60
N ASN A 26 -5.90 -12.22 13.19
CA ASN A 26 -7.14 -12.41 12.44
C ASN A 26 -7.69 -11.10 11.85
N SER A 27 -7.16 -9.95 12.29
CA SER A 27 -7.51 -8.62 11.81
C SER A 27 -6.54 -8.06 10.76
N ILE A 28 -5.44 -8.76 10.45
CA ILE A 28 -4.49 -8.32 9.42
C ILE A 28 -5.07 -8.64 8.04
N ARG A 29 -5.77 -7.66 7.46
CA ARG A 29 -6.18 -7.72 6.06
C ARG A 29 -4.96 -7.62 5.14
N PRO A 30 -4.99 -8.24 3.95
CA PRO A 30 -3.95 -8.01 2.95
C PRO A 30 -3.83 -6.51 2.59
N PRO A 31 -2.60 -6.00 2.39
CA PRO A 31 -2.39 -4.58 2.17
C PRO A 31 -2.79 -4.17 0.76
N THR A 32 -3.31 -2.95 0.64
CA THR A 32 -3.46 -2.24 -0.63
C THR A 32 -2.27 -1.29 -0.80
N VAL A 33 -1.50 -1.49 -1.87
CA VAL A 33 -0.29 -0.70 -2.16
C VAL A 33 -0.48 0.13 -3.43
N LEU A 34 -0.30 1.44 -3.32
CA LEU A 34 -0.33 2.38 -4.43
C LEU A 34 1.09 2.74 -4.86
N GLN A 35 1.45 2.45 -6.10
CA GLN A 35 2.71 2.88 -6.71
C GLN A 35 2.47 4.08 -7.63
N VAL A 36 3.31 5.10 -7.55
CA VAL A 36 3.17 6.32 -8.36
C VAL A 36 4.44 6.56 -9.17
N LEU A 37 4.31 6.70 -10.49
CA LEU A 37 5.41 6.98 -11.41
C LEU A 37 4.95 7.83 -12.60
N PRO A 38 5.86 8.52 -13.32
CA PRO A 38 5.47 9.36 -14.45
C PRO A 38 4.75 8.62 -15.58
N GLU A 39 5.27 7.48 -16.03
CA GLU A 39 4.76 6.70 -17.17
C GLU A 39 5.19 5.23 -17.11
N LEU A 40 4.55 4.37 -17.90
CA LEU A 40 4.76 2.91 -17.98
C LEU A 40 5.23 2.51 -19.38
N VAL A 41 6.32 3.12 -19.85
CA VAL A 41 6.83 2.93 -21.21
C VAL A 41 7.76 1.73 -21.31
N THR A 42 9.05 1.92 -21.04
CA THR A 42 10.08 0.87 -21.02
C THR A 42 11.28 1.42 -20.27
N GLY A 43 11.73 0.70 -19.26
CA GLY A 43 12.87 1.09 -18.44
C GLY A 43 12.96 0.30 -17.15
N GLY A 44 14.05 0.52 -16.39
CA GLY A 44 14.31 -0.24 -15.17
C GLY A 44 13.34 0.09 -14.03
N VAL A 45 12.89 1.34 -13.94
CA VAL A 45 11.93 1.77 -12.91
C VAL A 45 10.58 1.14 -13.17
N GLU A 46 10.12 1.20 -14.42
CA GLU A 46 8.84 0.71 -14.91
C GLU A 46 8.76 -0.81 -14.80
N ARG A 47 9.82 -1.52 -15.21
CA ARG A 47 9.88 -2.98 -15.05
C ARG A 47 9.84 -3.37 -13.58
N GLY A 48 10.64 -2.73 -12.73
CA GLY A 48 10.55 -2.98 -11.29
C GLY A 48 9.19 -2.60 -10.69
N THR A 49 8.40 -1.72 -11.32
CA THR A 49 7.05 -1.37 -10.85
C THR A 49 6.09 -2.51 -11.16
N VAL A 50 6.19 -3.07 -12.36
CA VAL A 50 5.45 -4.28 -12.78
C VAL A 50 5.83 -5.47 -11.91
N ASP A 51 7.12 -5.70 -11.68
CA ASP A 51 7.61 -6.82 -10.87
C ASP A 51 7.10 -6.73 -9.41
N ILE A 52 7.16 -5.54 -8.81
CA ILE A 52 6.64 -5.32 -7.46
C ILE A 52 5.12 -5.44 -7.42
N ALA A 53 4.40 -4.93 -8.43
CA ALA A 53 2.95 -5.07 -8.50
C ALA A 53 2.55 -6.55 -8.57
N GLY A 54 3.23 -7.34 -9.40
CA GLY A 54 3.04 -8.79 -9.47
C GLY A 54 3.30 -9.47 -8.14
N ALA A 55 4.43 -9.17 -7.50
CA ALA A 55 4.76 -9.75 -6.19
C ALA A 55 3.72 -9.43 -5.09
N ILE A 56 3.13 -8.24 -5.11
CA ILE A 56 2.05 -7.86 -4.19
C ILE A 56 0.80 -8.70 -4.44
N VAL A 57 0.39 -8.83 -5.71
CA VAL A 57 -0.78 -9.61 -6.10
C VAL A 57 -0.58 -11.10 -5.79
N ASP A 58 0.59 -11.65 -6.12
CA ASP A 58 0.95 -13.04 -5.82
C ASP A 58 0.98 -13.31 -4.30
N GLY A 59 1.31 -12.29 -3.50
CA GLY A 59 1.25 -12.33 -2.04
C GLY A 59 -0.16 -12.16 -1.45
N GLY A 60 -1.21 -12.06 -2.30
CA GLY A 60 -2.60 -11.86 -1.89
C GLY A 60 -2.97 -10.43 -1.52
N GLY A 61 -2.05 -9.48 -1.69
CA GLY A 61 -2.31 -8.04 -1.55
C GLY A 61 -2.96 -7.45 -2.79
N ARG A 62 -3.34 -6.18 -2.71
CA ARG A 62 -3.90 -5.41 -3.83
C ARG A 62 -2.89 -4.39 -4.32
N ALA A 63 -2.58 -4.39 -5.61
CA ALA A 63 -1.63 -3.47 -6.22
C ALA A 63 -2.35 -2.47 -7.13
N ILE A 64 -2.16 -1.17 -6.87
CA ILE A 64 -2.65 -0.08 -7.70
C ILE A 64 -1.44 0.71 -8.22
N VAL A 65 -1.42 1.04 -9.51
CA VAL A 65 -0.35 1.82 -10.14
C VAL A 65 -0.94 3.07 -10.77
N ALA A 66 -0.46 4.24 -10.37
CA ALA A 66 -0.85 5.52 -10.91
C ALA A 66 0.24 6.11 -11.81
N SER A 67 -0.08 6.38 -13.07
CA SER A 67 0.86 7.00 -14.03
C SER A 67 0.16 7.64 -15.23
N ALA A 68 0.91 8.26 -16.14
CA ALA A 68 0.39 8.71 -17.44
C ALA A 68 0.06 7.55 -18.42
N GLY A 69 0.22 6.29 -17.99
CA GLY A 69 0.02 5.10 -18.82
C GLY A 69 1.25 4.75 -19.65
N GLY A 70 1.05 3.87 -20.62
CA GLY A 70 2.10 3.34 -21.51
C GLY A 70 1.90 1.85 -21.81
N PRO A 71 2.73 1.23 -22.66
CA PRO A 71 2.57 -0.17 -23.08
C PRO A 71 2.58 -1.18 -21.92
N MET A 72 3.34 -0.93 -20.84
CA MET A 72 3.45 -1.86 -19.70
C MET A 72 2.19 -1.91 -18.83
N THR A 73 1.20 -1.05 -19.07
CA THR A 73 -0.14 -1.17 -18.46
C THR A 73 -0.79 -2.53 -18.73
N HIS A 74 -0.51 -3.13 -19.88
CA HIS A 74 -1.04 -4.44 -20.25
C HIS A 74 -0.40 -5.56 -19.40
N GLU A 75 0.88 -5.42 -19.04
CA GLU A 75 1.55 -6.34 -18.13
C GLU A 75 0.93 -6.27 -16.73
N LEU A 76 0.65 -5.07 -16.22
CA LEU A 76 -0.04 -4.89 -14.94
C LEU A 76 -1.41 -5.58 -14.92
N ALA A 77 -2.23 -5.34 -15.94
CA ALA A 77 -3.55 -5.95 -16.05
C ALA A 77 -3.48 -7.48 -16.09
N ARG A 78 -2.49 -8.05 -16.80
CA ARG A 78 -2.27 -9.51 -16.83
C ARG A 78 -1.88 -10.09 -15.48
N LEU A 79 -1.19 -9.32 -14.64
CA LEU A 79 -0.80 -9.73 -13.29
C LEU A 79 -1.93 -9.53 -12.27
N GLY A 80 -3.09 -8.98 -12.67
CA GLY A 80 -4.17 -8.63 -11.76
C GLY A 80 -3.94 -7.33 -10.98
N ALA A 81 -2.94 -6.54 -11.35
CA ALA A 81 -2.71 -5.21 -10.81
C ALA A 81 -3.57 -4.16 -11.53
N GLU A 82 -4.03 -3.17 -10.78
CA GLU A 82 -4.89 -2.09 -11.28
C GLU A 82 -4.04 -0.90 -11.76
N HIS A 83 -4.49 -0.24 -12.83
CA HIS A 83 -3.85 0.97 -13.33
C HIS A 83 -4.82 2.15 -13.32
N VAL A 84 -4.38 3.26 -12.73
CA VAL A 84 -5.10 4.53 -12.73
C VAL A 84 -4.31 5.54 -13.57
N THR A 85 -4.96 6.06 -14.61
CA THR A 85 -4.33 7.05 -15.48
C THR A 85 -4.50 8.46 -14.93
N LEU A 86 -3.38 9.17 -14.74
CA LEU A 86 -3.35 10.60 -14.42
C LEU A 86 -2.07 11.25 -14.98
N PRO A 87 -2.04 12.57 -15.23
CA PRO A 87 -0.91 13.24 -15.89
C PRO A 87 0.29 13.40 -14.92
N ALA A 88 0.87 12.28 -14.48
CA ALA A 88 1.94 12.19 -13.48
C ALA A 88 3.32 12.64 -14.01
N ASN A 89 3.46 12.80 -15.33
CA ASN A 89 4.67 13.30 -16.00
C ASN A 89 4.71 14.84 -16.14
N SER A 90 3.66 15.54 -15.73
CA SER A 90 3.56 16.99 -15.86
C SER A 90 4.53 17.72 -14.93
N LYS A 91 5.20 18.76 -15.45
CA LYS A 91 6.01 19.72 -14.67
C LYS A 91 5.24 20.99 -14.28
N ASN A 92 3.98 21.12 -14.69
CA ASN A 92 3.15 22.29 -14.37
C ASN A 92 2.70 22.23 -12.90
N PRO A 93 3.03 23.23 -12.06
CA PRO A 93 2.68 23.23 -10.64
C PRO A 93 1.19 23.07 -10.35
N PHE A 94 0.31 23.65 -11.17
CA PHE A 94 -1.15 23.50 -11.01
C PHE A 94 -1.62 22.08 -11.31
N VAL A 95 -0.97 21.39 -12.26
CA VAL A 95 -1.27 19.99 -12.57
C VAL A 95 -0.74 19.08 -11.46
N ILE A 96 0.45 19.38 -10.93
CA ILE A 96 1.01 18.67 -9.77
C ILE A 96 0.05 18.79 -8.60
N GLN A 97 -0.38 20.00 -8.22
CA GLN A 97 -1.34 20.22 -7.14
C GLN A 97 -2.63 19.40 -7.32
N LYS A 98 -3.20 19.40 -8.54
CA LYS A 98 -4.38 18.60 -8.87
C LYS A 98 -4.14 17.10 -8.75
N ASN A 99 -2.95 16.63 -9.12
CA ASN A 99 -2.59 15.22 -8.96
C ASN A 99 -2.43 14.85 -7.48
N ILE A 100 -1.97 15.76 -6.61
CA ILE A 100 -1.92 15.51 -5.16
C ILE A 100 -3.32 15.21 -4.63
N HIS A 101 -4.29 16.05 -4.97
CA HIS A 101 -5.67 15.83 -4.57
C HIS A 101 -6.23 14.52 -5.13
N ARG A 102 -6.01 14.24 -6.42
CA ARG A 102 -6.45 12.97 -7.04
C ARG A 102 -5.84 11.74 -6.36
N LEU A 103 -4.56 11.78 -6.01
CA LEU A 103 -3.90 10.67 -5.31
C LEU A 103 -4.41 10.53 -3.87
N ALA A 104 -4.66 11.63 -3.18
CA ALA A 104 -5.25 11.60 -1.84
C ALA A 104 -6.67 11.01 -1.87
N ASP A 105 -7.50 11.48 -2.81
CA ASP A 105 -8.87 10.97 -3.01
C ASP A 105 -8.84 9.49 -3.39
N LEU A 106 -7.93 9.08 -4.28
CA LEU A 106 -7.72 7.67 -4.64
C LEU A 106 -7.29 6.84 -3.44
N ALA A 107 -6.33 7.33 -2.65
CA ALA A 107 -5.83 6.60 -1.48
C ALA A 107 -6.95 6.36 -0.44
N ILE A 108 -7.82 7.35 -0.23
CA ILE A 108 -8.97 7.26 0.65
C ILE A 108 -10.02 6.28 0.07
N ALA A 109 -10.41 6.47 -1.20
CA ALA A 109 -11.43 5.66 -1.84
C ALA A 109 -11.05 4.17 -1.89
N GLU A 110 -9.77 3.89 -2.11
CA GLU A 110 -9.25 2.53 -2.30
C GLU A 110 -8.69 1.90 -1.01
N ASN A 111 -8.78 2.60 0.13
CA ASN A 111 -8.26 2.16 1.42
C ASN A 111 -6.78 1.75 1.35
N VAL A 112 -5.97 2.59 0.68
CA VAL A 112 -4.54 2.36 0.49
C VAL A 112 -3.80 2.39 1.83
N ASP A 113 -3.03 1.34 2.09
CA ASP A 113 -2.21 1.20 3.29
C ASP A 113 -0.81 1.78 3.09
N ILE A 114 -0.27 1.67 1.87
CA ILE A 114 1.11 2.06 1.54
C ILE A 114 1.12 2.82 0.21
N ILE A 115 1.70 4.02 0.21
CA ILE A 115 1.99 4.79 -1.01
C ILE A 115 3.50 4.73 -1.28
N HIS A 116 3.88 4.26 -2.47
CA HIS A 116 5.25 4.17 -2.93
C HIS A 116 5.49 5.11 -4.12
N GLY A 117 6.21 6.21 -3.87
CA GLY A 117 6.68 7.12 -4.92
C GLY A 117 7.92 6.56 -5.64
N ARG A 118 7.78 6.24 -6.93
CA ARG A 118 8.82 5.62 -7.78
C ARG A 118 9.61 6.64 -8.62
N SER A 119 9.90 7.84 -8.10
CA SER A 119 10.90 8.79 -8.66
C SER A 119 10.91 10.11 -7.86
N ARG A 120 11.89 10.99 -8.11
CA ARG A 120 11.88 12.39 -7.62
C ARG A 120 10.74 13.22 -8.20
N ALA A 121 10.34 12.95 -9.44
CA ALA A 121 9.26 13.69 -10.11
C ALA A 121 7.87 13.34 -9.56
N SER A 122 7.75 12.25 -8.80
CA SER A 122 6.51 11.75 -8.20
C SER A 122 6.53 11.76 -6.66
N ALA A 123 7.55 12.38 -6.04
CA ALA A 123 7.69 12.49 -4.59
C ALA A 123 7.29 13.88 -4.05
N TRP A 124 6.33 14.52 -4.72
CA TRP A 124 5.81 15.86 -4.37
C TRP A 124 4.86 15.83 -3.17
#